data_AF-A0A940ZDM7-F1
#
_entry.id   AF-A0A940ZDM7-F1
#
_cell.length_a   1.000
_cell.length_b   1.000
_cell.length_c   1.000
_cell.angle_alpha   90.00
_cell.angle_beta   90.00
_cell.angle_gamma   90.00
#
_symmetry.space_group_name_H-M   'P 1'
#
loop_
_entity.id
_entity.type
_entity.pdbx_description
1 polymer ?
#
loop_
_entity_poly.entity_id
_entity_poly.type
_entity_poly.pdbx_seq_one_letter_code
_entity_poly.pdbx_strand_id
1 'polypeptide(L)' 'MPANLPPQYKEAEERYRQAKTPPEKILALEEMLAIIPHHKGT' A
#
# COMPACT_ATOMS: atom_id res chain seq x y z
N MET A 1 -0.33 -4.01 -16.26
CA MET A 1 -1.59 -4.74 -16.00
C MET A 1 -2.39 -3.96 -14.98
N PRO A 2 -3.73 -3.88 -15.05
CA PRO A 2 -4.49 -3.32 -13.94
C PRO A 2 -4.24 -4.20 -12.72
N ALA A 3 -3.61 -3.63 -11.69
CA ALA A 3 -3.52 -4.30 -10.41
C ALA A 3 -4.94 -4.32 -9.84
N ASN A 4 -5.53 -5.51 -9.68
CA ASN A 4 -6.74 -5.68 -8.89
C ASN A 4 -6.36 -5.48 -7.42
N LEU A 5 -6.22 -4.22 -7.03
CA LEU A 5 -5.84 -3.83 -5.68
C LEU A 5 -7.01 -4.15 -4.74
N PRO A 6 -6.78 -4.95 -3.69
CA PRO A 6 -7.85 -5.30 -2.75
C PRO A 6 -8.28 -4.06 -1.95
N PRO A 7 -9.48 -4.07 -1.34
CA PRO A 7 -9.98 -2.94 -0.53
C PRO A 7 -8.98 -2.45 0.53
N GLN A 8 -8.22 -3.36 1.11
CA GLN A 8 -7.17 -3.08 2.10
C GLN A 8 -6.09 -2.13 1.58
N TYR A 9 -5.77 -2.19 0.28
CA TYR A 9 -4.80 -1.29 -0.33
C TYR A 9 -5.30 0.16 -0.31
N LYS A 10 -6.60 0.37 -0.57
CA LYS A 10 -7.20 1.71 -0.56
C LYS A 10 -7.17 2.32 0.85
N GLU A 11 -7.37 1.52 1.88
CA GLU A 11 -7.26 1.96 3.27
C GLU A 11 -5.82 2.32 3.65
N ALA A 12 -4.83 1.55 3.20
CA ALA A 12 -3.41 1.88 3.39
C ALA A 12 -3.00 3.11 2.58
N GLU A 13 -3.53 3.28 1.36
CA GLU A 13 -3.32 4.47 0.53
C GLU A 13 -3.92 5.73 1.17
N GLU A 14 -5.11 5.64 1.77
CA GLU A 14 -5.71 6.77 2.48
C GLU A 14 -4.88 7.17 3.71
N ARG A 15 -4.38 6.18 4.47
CA ARG A 15 -3.44 6.42 5.57
C ARG A 15 -2.15 7.10 5.09
N TYR A 16 -1.60 6.68 3.95
CA TYR A 16 -0.43 7.31 3.34
C TYR A 16 -0.71 8.76 2.94
N ARG A 17 -1.90 9.07 2.40
CA ARG A 17 -2.30 10.43 2.02
C ARG A 17 -2.52 11.34 3.23
N GLN A 18 -3.05 10.80 4.34
CA GLN A 18 -3.31 11.54 5.57
C GLN A 18 -2.06 11.74 6.45
N ALA A 19 -1.04 10.90 6.29
CA ALA A 19 0.21 10.97 7.03
C ALA A 19 0.92 12.31 6.86
N LYS A 20 1.29 12.94 7.99
CA LYS A 20 1.93 14.26 8.03
C LYS A 20 3.44 14.16 8.19
N THR A 21 3.92 13.04 8.69
CA THR A 21 5.34 12.83 8.98
C THR A 21 5.94 11.76 8.07
N PRO A 22 7.26 11.83 7.77
CA PRO A 22 7.93 10.78 7.01
C PRO A 22 7.79 9.37 7.61
N PRO A 23 7.88 9.16 8.94
CA PRO A 23 7.68 7.83 9.52
C PRO A 23 6.28 7.25 9.27
N GLU A 24 5.23 8.06 9.41
CA GLU A 24 3.85 7.62 9.13
C GLU A 24 3.68 7.23 7.65
N LYS A 25 4.31 7.99 6.74
CA LYS A 25 4.30 7.68 5.31
C LYS A 25 5.02 6.36 5.00
N ILE A 26 6.15 6.10 5.65
CA ILE A 26 6.90 4.85 5.47
C ILE A 26 6.05 3.66 5.92
N LEU A 27 5.42 3.74 7.10
CA LEU A 27 4.57 2.67 7.61
C LEU A 27 3.39 2.36 6.67
N ALA A 28 2.68 3.40 6.21
CA ALA A 28 1.57 3.20 5.28
C ALA A 28 2.03 2.64 3.92
N LEU A 29 3.22 3.02 3.45
CA LEU A 29 3.81 2.49 2.23
C LEU A 29 4.20 1.01 2.37
N GLU A 30 4.77 0.60 3.50
CA GLU A 30 5.08 -0.80 3.79
C GLU A 30 3.82 -1.67 3.82
N GLU A 31 2.72 -1.17 4.41
CA GLU A 31 1.42 -1.84 4.38
C GLU A 31 0.90 -1.99 2.94
N MET A 32 0.96 -0.92 2.14
CA MET A 32 0.56 -0.97 0.73
C MET A 32 1.36 -2.03 -0.05
N LEU A 33 2.67 -2.10 0.17
CA LEU A 33 3.55 -3.08 -0.47
C LEU A 33 3.26 -4.52 -0.04
N ALA A 34 2.95 -4.75 1.24
CA ALA A 34 2.57 -6.06 1.75
C ALA A 34 1.25 -6.58 1.16
N ILE A 35 0.34 -5.66 0.81
CA ILE A 35 -0.97 -5.97 0.24
C ILE A 35 -0.88 -6.27 -1.26
N ILE A 36 0.05 -5.62 -1.98
CA ILE A 36 0.28 -5.96 -3.37
C ILE A 36 0.71 -7.43 -3.43
N PRO A 37 -0.06 -8.29 -4.11
CA PRO A 37 0.33 -9.69 -4.23
C PRO A 37 1.67 -9.72 -4.93
N HIS A 38 2.69 -10.30 -4.28
CA HIS A 38 3.94 -10.62 -4.94
C HIS A 38 3.60 -11.51 -6.14
N HIS A 39 3.64 -10.94 -7.34
CA HIS A 39 3.75 -11.75 -8.53
C HIS A 39 5.12 -12.41 -8.46
N LYS A 40 5.18 -13.63 -7.92
CA LYS A 40 6.22 -14.58 -8.30
C LYS A 40 5.92 -14.95 -9.74
N GLY A 41 6.30 -14.07 -10.67
CA GLY A 41 6.32 -14.37 -12.08
C GLY A 41 7.23 -15.57 -12.29
N THR A 42 6.64 -16.66 -12.74
CA THR A 42 7.22 -17.52 -13.77
C THR A 42 7.53 -16.70 -15.01
#